data_AF-A0A9D5VXS3-F1
#
_entry.id   AF-A0A9D5VXS3-F1
#
_cell.length_a   1.000
_cell.length_b   1.000
_cell.length_c   1.000
_cell.angle_alpha   90.00
_cell.angle_beta   90.00
_cell.angle_gamma   90.00
#
_symmetry.space_group_name_H-M   'P 1'
#
loop_
_entity.id
_entity.type
_entity.pdbx_description
1 polymer ?
#
loop_
_entity_poly.entity_id
_entity_poly.type
_entity_poly.pdbx_seq_one_letter_code
_entity_poly.pdbx_strand_id
1 'polypeptide(L)'
;DRQGEALRMSVGITVMDDIVNVFVLDKTIESNEENDMNVEMIKEMDIPMLTNFKPNEDKGMEYISTEDLAKKLLEYNNILCY
;
A
#
# COMPACT_ATOMS: atom_id res chain seq x y z
N ASP A 1 10.17 6.39 11.28
CA ASP A 1 9.34 5.19 11.05
C ASP A 1 9.33 4.93 9.54
N ARG A 2 9.75 3.75 9.07
CA ARG A 2 9.82 3.45 7.62
C ARG A 2 8.43 3.24 7.01
N GLN A 3 7.46 2.77 7.81
CA GLN A 3 6.10 2.52 7.34
C GLN A 3 5.36 3.85 7.07
N GLY A 4 5.42 4.78 8.03
CA GLY A 4 4.81 6.11 7.86
C GLY A 4 5.40 6.89 6.69
N GLU A 5 6.71 6.77 6.43
CA GLU A 5 7.33 7.39 5.26
C GLU A 5 6.82 6.82 3.94
N ALA A 6 6.70 5.49 3.83
CA ALA A 6 6.15 4.85 2.65
C ALA A 6 4.73 5.33 2.35
N LEU A 7 3.85 5.35 3.37
CA LEU A 7 2.45 5.76 3.20
C LEU A 7 2.34 7.24 2.80
N ARG A 8 3.11 8.12 3.44
CA ARG A 8 3.17 9.55 3.09
C ARG A 8 3.67 9.78 1.66
N MET A 9 4.65 9.00 1.21
CA MET A 9 5.14 9.07 -0.18
C MET A 9 4.07 8.61 -1.17
N SER A 10 3.33 7.52 -0.88
CA SER A 10 2.23 7.05 -1.72
C SER A 10 1.14 8.10 -1.89
N VAL A 11 0.74 8.76 -0.79
CA VAL A 11 -0.19 9.90 -0.83
C VAL A 11 0.37 11.02 -1.71
N GLY A 12 1.63 11.42 -1.50
CA GLY A 12 2.25 12.52 -2.24
C GLY A 12 2.37 12.28 -3.75
N ILE A 13 2.67 11.05 -4.17
CA ILE A 13 2.77 10.69 -5.60
C ILE A 13 1.38 10.69 -6.25
N THR A 14 0.35 10.25 -5.54
CA THR A 14 -1.02 10.20 -6.10
C THR A 14 -1.55 11.60 -6.47
N VAL A 15 -1.11 12.65 -5.77
CA VAL A 15 -1.42 14.05 -6.13
C VAL A 15 -0.86 14.45 -7.52
N MET A 16 0.09 13.69 -8.07
CA MET A 16 0.68 13.95 -9.39
C MET A 16 -0.10 13.32 -10.56
N ASP A 17 -1.33 12.84 -10.35
CA ASP A 17 -2.19 12.14 -11.33
C ASP A 17 -1.57 10.85 -11.91
N ASP A 18 -0.66 10.21 -11.16
CA ASP A 18 -0.07 8.91 -11.52
C ASP A 18 -0.92 7.73 -11.02
N ILE A 19 -0.79 6.57 -11.69
CA ILE A 19 -1.38 5.30 -11.21
C ILE A 19 -0.49 4.76 -10.09
N VAL A 20 -0.98 4.86 -8.85
CA VAL A 20 -0.29 4.38 -7.65
C VAL A 20 -1.06 3.23 -7.03
N ASN A 21 -0.36 2.15 -6.71
CA ASN A 21 -0.87 1.10 -5.84
C ASN A 21 0.08 0.91 -4.66
N VAL A 22 -0.47 0.58 -3.51
CA VAL A 22 0.30 0.33 -2.29
C VAL A 22 0.31 -1.16 -2.00
N PHE A 23 1.49 -1.75 -1.85
CA PHE A 23 1.67 -3.17 -1.55
C PHE A 23 2.19 -3.35 -0.12
N VAL A 24 1.44 -4.08 0.71
CA VAL A 24 1.80 -4.42 2.09
C VAL A 24 2.18 -5.90 2.16
N LEU A 25 3.47 -6.19 2.32
CA LEU A 25 4.00 -7.54 2.21
C LEU A 25 4.36 -8.16 3.56
N ASP A 26 4.03 -9.44 3.73
CA ASP A 26 4.44 -10.39 4.78
C ASP A 26 4.07 -10.04 6.23
N LYS A 27 3.63 -8.81 6.50
CA LYS A 27 3.24 -8.31 7.82
C LYS A 27 2.14 -7.26 7.73
N THR A 28 1.58 -6.91 8.88
CA THR A 28 0.66 -5.77 8.99
C THR A 28 1.43 -4.45 9.11
N ILE A 29 0.77 -3.36 8.73
CA ILE A 29 1.13 -2.01 9.16
C ILE A 29 0.90 -1.93 10.68
N GLU A 30 1.86 -1.38 11.41
CA GLU A 30 1.75 -1.14 12.85
C GLU A 30 0.77 0.01 13.09
N SER A 31 -0.21 -0.19 13.99
CA SER A 31 -1.16 0.85 14.35
C SER A 31 -0.49 1.88 15.25
N ASN A 32 -0.46 3.10 14.75
CA ASN A 32 -0.04 4.31 15.44
C ASN A 32 -0.73 5.50 14.77
N GLU A 33 -0.77 6.64 15.44
CA GLU A 33 -1.52 7.82 14.98
C GLU A 33 -1.13 8.26 13.55
N GLU A 34 0.16 8.22 13.20
CA GLU A 34 0.64 8.61 11.87
C GLU A 34 0.24 7.60 10.78
N ASN A 35 0.47 6.31 11.03
CA ASN A 35 0.15 5.24 10.08
C ASN A 35 -1.36 5.12 9.87
N ASP A 36 -2.14 5.21 10.94
CA ASP A 36 -3.60 5.08 10.88
C ASP A 36 -4.19 6.23 10.05
N MET A 37 -3.75 7.48 10.30
CA MET A 37 -4.15 8.65 9.50
C MET A 37 -3.76 8.49 8.02
N ASN A 38 -2.55 8.01 7.72
CA ASN A 38 -2.12 7.84 6.34
C ASN A 38 -2.89 6.72 5.61
N VAL A 39 -3.21 5.61 6.31
CA VAL A 39 -4.02 4.52 5.74
C VAL A 39 -5.44 5.01 5.44
N GLU A 40 -6.03 5.83 6.32
CA GLU A 40 -7.34 6.46 6.05
C GLU A 40 -7.28 7.35 4.81
N MET A 41 -6.25 8.18 4.69
CA MET A 41 -6.08 9.06 3.52
C MET A 41 -5.93 8.26 2.22
N ILE A 42 -5.16 7.17 2.21
CA ILE A 42 -5.01 6.30 1.04
C ILE A 42 -6.36 5.70 0.61
N LYS A 43 -7.20 5.32 1.58
CA LYS A 43 -8.56 4.82 1.31
C LYS A 43 -9.48 5.92 0.78
N GLU A 44 -9.42 7.13 1.34
CA GLU A 44 -10.21 8.27 0.86
C GLU A 44 -9.86 8.68 -0.57
N MET A 45 -8.60 8.49 -0.96
CA MET A 45 -8.10 8.75 -2.31
C MET A 45 -8.36 7.60 -3.30
N ASP A 46 -9.06 6.54 -2.87
CA ASP A 46 -9.36 5.35 -3.67
C ASP A 46 -8.11 4.67 -4.26
N ILE A 47 -6.98 4.76 -3.55
CA ILE A 47 -5.71 4.13 -3.93
C ILE A 47 -5.78 2.64 -3.57
N PRO A 48 -5.61 1.71 -4.52
CA PRO A 48 -5.68 0.29 -4.22
C PRO A 48 -4.56 -0.16 -3.28
N MET A 49 -4.94 -0.78 -2.17
CA MET A 49 -4.02 -1.42 -1.22
C MET A 49 -4.10 -2.94 -1.39
N LEU A 50 -2.98 -3.56 -1.77
CA LEU A 50 -2.87 -5.00 -1.96
C LEU A 50 -1.93 -5.63 -0.94
N THR A 51 -2.19 -6.88 -0.56
CA THR A 51 -1.38 -7.59 0.43
C THR A 51 -1.27 -9.08 0.14
N ASN A 52 -0.10 -9.67 0.40
CA ASN A 52 0.07 -11.13 0.39
C ASN A 52 -0.16 -11.75 1.79
N PHE A 53 -0.58 -10.94 2.77
CA PHE A 53 -0.76 -11.35 4.15
C PHE A 53 -2.24 -11.31 4.54
N LYS A 54 -2.89 -12.49 4.62
CA LYS A 54 -4.34 -12.63 4.86
C LYS A 54 -4.92 -11.83 6.03
N PRO A 55 -4.25 -11.70 7.19
CA PRO A 55 -4.78 -10.89 8.30
C PRO A 55 -5.03 -9.40 7.97
N ASN A 56 -4.49 -8.90 6.86
CA ASN A 56 -4.73 -7.54 6.40
C ASN A 56 -6.05 -7.40 5.59
N GLU A 57 -6.69 -8.51 5.18
CA GLU A 57 -8.02 -8.46 4.53
C GLU A 57 -9.05 -7.81 5.44
N ASP A 58 -9.02 -8.15 6.74
CA ASP A 58 -9.89 -7.56 7.77
C ASP A 58 -9.68 -6.05 7.94
N LYS A 59 -8.60 -5.50 7.39
CA LYS A 59 -8.26 -4.06 7.40
C LYS A 59 -8.65 -3.34 6.12
N GLY A 60 -9.34 -4.02 5.20
CA GLY A 60 -9.80 -3.46 3.92
C GLY A 60 -8.72 -3.43 2.84
N MET A 61 -7.70 -4.29 2.93
CA MET A 61 -6.72 -4.49 1.86
C MET A 61 -7.12 -5.70 1.01
N GLU A 62 -6.84 -5.64 -0.30
CA GLU A 62 -7.13 -6.74 -1.22
C GLU A 62 -6.04 -7.81 -1.14
N TYR A 63 -6.43 -9.04 -0.80
CA TYR A 63 -5.48 -10.15 -0.81
C TYR A 63 -5.07 -10.53 -2.23
N ILE A 64 -3.77 -10.70 -2.44
CA ILE A 64 -3.18 -11.21 -3.67
C ILE A 64 -2.15 -12.29 -3.34
N SER A 65 -2.14 -13.37 -4.13
CA SER A 65 -1.11 -14.41 -3.97
C SER A 65 0.27 -13.84 -4.27
N THR A 66 1.34 -14.40 -3.68
CA THR A 66 2.72 -13.97 -3.99
C THR A 66 3.06 -14.12 -5.48
N GLU A 67 2.49 -15.14 -6.16
CA GLU A 67 2.69 -15.37 -7.59
C GLU A 67 2.03 -14.29 -8.44
N ASP A 68 0.82 -13.87 -8.10
CA ASP A 68 0.11 -12.84 -8.84
C ASP A 68 0.63 -11.44 -8.50
N LEU A 69 1.09 -11.22 -7.26
CA LEU A 69 1.85 -10.04 -6.89
C LEU A 69 3.08 -9.88 -7.79
N ALA A 70 3.85 -10.96 -7.99
CA ALA A 70 5.03 -10.92 -8.84
C ALA A 70 4.71 -10.54 -10.28
N LYS A 71 3.58 -11.00 -10.83
CA LYS A 71 3.10 -10.59 -12.16
C LYS A 71 2.66 -9.13 -12.18
N LYS A 72 1.88 -8.71 -11.19
CA LYS A 72 1.32 -7.35 -11.09
C LYS A 72 2.42 -6.30 -10.96
N LEU A 73 3.50 -6.60 -10.23
CA LEU A 73 4.65 -5.70 -10.13
C LEU A 73 5.31 -5.37 -11.48
N LEU A 74 5.17 -6.23 -12.49
CA LEU A 74 5.71 -5.98 -13.84
C LEU A 74 4.90 -4.91 -14.61
N GLU A 75 3.71 -4.56 -14.14
CA GLU A 75 2.86 -3.54 -14.76
C GLU A 75 3.28 -2.11 -14.41
N TYR A 76 4.16 -1.94 -13.40
CA TYR A 76 4.60 -0.63 -12.92
C TYR A 76 5.97 -0.25 -13.49
N ASN A 77 6.12 1.03 -13.84
CA ASN A 77 7.41 1.55 -14.29
C ASN A 77 8.39 1.80 -13.15
N ASN A 78 7.89 2.13 -11.97
CA ASN A 78 8.69 2.46 -10.79
C ASN A 78 8.17 1.69 -9.58
N ILE A 79 9.10 1.13 -8.80
CA ILE A 79 8.80 0.45 -7.54
C ILE A 79 9.66 1.11 -6.45
N LEU A 80 8.99 1.63 -5.41
CA LEU A 80 9.65 2.22 -4.26
C LEU A 80 9.53 1.27 -3.07
N CYS A 81 10.64 0.65 -2.68
CA CYS A 81 10.68 -0.33 -1.59
C CYS A 81 11.11 0.33 -0.27
N TYR A 82 10.34 0.10 0.80
CA TYR A 82 10.58 0.63 2.15
C TYR A 82 10.64 -0.47 3.21
#